data_AF-A0A3C0YRW3-F1
#
_entry.id   AF-A0A3C0YRW3-F1
#
_cell.length_a   1.000
_cell.length_b   1.000
_cell.length_c   1.000
_cell.angle_alpha   90.00
_cell.angle_beta   90.00
_cell.angle_gamma   90.00
#
_symmetry.space_group_name_H-M   'P 1'
#
loop_
_entity.id
_entity.type
_entity.pdbx_description
1 polymer ?
#
loop_
_entity_poly.entity_id
_entity_poly.type
_entity_poly.pdbx_seq_one_letter_code
_entity_poly.pdbx_strand_id
1 'polypeptide(L)'
;MIAELIVFAAIVITMGYLYLKGSIVKSFTFFMCALIASVVALSFFEALGRVLMAYTIDYIGQWAFTIALILTFFIVFIVLLIISEKLEPFELYFGDLGDRVGRCILAIPSALIFAGVLLIAVNLSPLASKWPYQRFAIENKNARPDQPDKSLVLNADGFTTGFSFIISKGSMAGKKSLAVFHPQLLNELALNRTISDESSSIIAGNEALTVSKAYYASEKFAETLKNRVPGSKTVILETELRNSQIKDGGALLVVENGTVSYTMGQVRLICTETPDNLKGQGETVYPIGYFKDDGSVEEKPLLEEIKLTGGDFPTGSKKINFIFNVPSGKTPVMLQFKLNSVAEISRVRKAEELADPNQQNG
;
A
#
# COMPACT_ATOMS: atom_id res chain seq x y z
N MET A 1 -20.05 9.72 -3.64
CA MET A 1 -21.15 10.22 -2.78
C MET A 1 -21.06 9.67 -1.36
N ILE A 2 -20.97 8.34 -1.15
CA ILE A 2 -20.85 7.77 0.21
C ILE A 2 -19.56 8.22 0.92
N ALA A 3 -18.42 8.16 0.24
CA ALA A 3 -17.14 8.64 0.82
C ALA A 3 -17.20 10.11 1.26
N GLU A 4 -17.82 10.98 0.46
CA GLU A 4 -18.03 12.39 0.84
C GLU A 4 -18.92 12.52 2.08
N LEU A 5 -20.01 11.73 2.15
CA LEU A 5 -20.87 11.72 3.32
C LEU A 5 -20.10 11.33 4.59
N ILE A 6 -19.19 10.36 4.50
CA ILE A 6 -18.32 9.96 5.62
C ILE A 6 -17.43 11.12 6.05
N VAL A 7 -16.81 11.82 5.09
CA VAL A 7 -15.96 12.99 5.37
C VAL A 7 -16.76 14.12 6.01
N PHE A 8 -17.91 14.49 5.44
CA PHE A 8 -18.78 15.53 6.00
C PHE A 8 -19.30 15.17 7.39
N ALA A 9 -19.71 13.92 7.60
CA ALA A 9 -20.16 13.45 8.90
C ALA A 9 -19.05 13.55 9.95
N ALA A 10 -17.82 13.13 9.61
CA ALA A 10 -16.67 13.29 10.50
C ALA A 10 -16.42 14.76 10.85
N ILE A 11 -16.49 15.67 9.87
CA ILE A 11 -16.32 17.11 10.11
C ILE A 11 -17.37 17.65 11.07
N VAL A 12 -18.66 17.36 10.83
CA VAL A 12 -19.74 17.86 11.68
C VAL A 12 -19.64 17.30 13.10
N ILE A 13 -19.34 16.00 13.25
CA ILE A 13 -19.23 15.35 14.56
C ILE A 13 -18.04 15.91 15.35
N THR A 14 -16.85 15.97 14.74
CA THR A 14 -15.65 16.49 15.40
C THR A 14 -15.79 17.97 15.73
N MET A 15 -16.36 18.77 14.81
CA MET A 15 -16.61 20.18 15.05
C MET A 15 -17.62 20.40 16.16
N GLY A 16 -18.73 19.65 16.19
CA GLY A 16 -19.71 19.71 17.28
C GLY A 16 -19.09 19.35 18.64
N TYR A 17 -18.27 18.28 18.68
CA TYR A 17 -17.57 17.88 19.89
C TYR A 17 -16.61 18.97 20.40
N LEU A 18 -15.72 19.48 19.54
CA LEU A 18 -14.71 20.48 19.92
C LEU A 18 -15.33 21.86 20.19
N TYR A 19 -16.43 22.21 19.52
CA TYR A 19 -17.17 23.43 19.81
C TYR A 19 -17.80 23.39 21.21
N LEU A 20 -18.43 22.28 21.57
CA LEU A 20 -19.15 22.13 22.84
C LEU A 20 -18.23 21.91 24.05
N LYS A 21 -17.12 21.19 23.88
CA LYS A 21 -16.27 20.73 25.00
C LYS A 21 -14.82 21.22 24.96
N GLY A 22 -14.39 21.86 23.89
CA GLY A 22 -13.00 22.25 23.69
C GLY A 22 -12.63 23.62 24.26
N SER A 23 -11.35 23.93 24.22
CA SER A 23 -10.73 25.25 24.13
C SER A 23 -9.88 25.28 22.85
N ILE A 24 -9.29 26.41 22.45
CA ILE A 24 -8.34 26.39 21.31
C ILE A 24 -7.20 25.40 21.59
N VAL A 25 -6.65 25.45 22.81
CA VAL A 25 -5.55 24.56 23.23
C VAL A 25 -5.98 23.10 23.14
N LYS A 26 -7.13 22.74 23.73
CA LYS A 26 -7.64 21.36 23.66
C LYS A 26 -7.90 20.92 22.21
N SER A 27 -8.37 21.81 21.35
CA SER A 27 -8.61 21.50 19.93
C SER A 27 -7.30 21.28 19.17
N PHE A 28 -6.25 22.05 19.51
CA PHE A 28 -4.92 21.87 18.94
C PHE A 28 -4.28 20.57 19.43
N THR A 29 -4.37 20.30 20.73
CA THR A 29 -3.95 19.03 21.34
C THR A 29 -4.65 17.85 20.68
N PHE A 30 -5.99 17.91 20.53
CA PHE A 30 -6.78 16.88 19.86
C PHE A 30 -6.30 16.64 18.42
N PHE A 31 -6.05 17.71 17.67
CA PHE A 31 -5.49 17.63 16.32
C PHE A 31 -4.11 16.94 16.31
N MET A 32 -3.20 17.35 17.20
CA MET A 32 -1.86 16.77 17.29
C MET A 32 -1.90 15.30 17.72
N CYS A 33 -2.77 14.92 18.66
CA CYS A 33 -2.99 13.53 19.05
C CYS A 33 -3.50 12.69 17.86
N ALA A 34 -4.47 13.20 17.09
CA ALA A 34 -4.99 12.53 15.91
C ALA A 34 -3.90 12.34 14.85
N LEU A 35 -3.10 13.38 14.61
CA LEU A 35 -1.98 13.35 13.68
C LEU A 35 -0.97 12.27 14.08
N ILE A 36 -0.47 12.29 15.33
CA ILE A 36 0.51 11.33 15.82
C ILE A 36 -0.07 9.91 15.80
N ALA A 37 -1.32 9.72 16.23
CA ALA A 37 -1.97 8.42 16.20
C ALA A 37 -2.10 7.87 14.77
N SER A 38 -2.39 8.71 13.78
CA SER A 38 -2.46 8.29 12.37
C SER A 38 -1.10 7.81 11.84
N VAL A 39 -0.01 8.51 12.18
CA VAL A 39 1.36 8.15 11.79
C VAL A 39 1.74 6.80 12.40
N VAL A 40 1.46 6.61 13.69
CA VAL A 40 1.73 5.35 14.39
C VAL A 40 0.90 4.23 13.76
N ALA A 41 -0.40 4.44 13.55
CA ALA A 41 -1.27 3.44 12.93
C ALA A 41 -0.77 3.01 11.55
N LEU A 42 -0.43 3.96 10.67
CA LEU A 42 0.08 3.68 9.33
C LEU A 42 1.48 3.04 9.34
N SER A 43 2.27 3.24 10.40
CA SER A 43 3.58 2.61 10.53
C SER A 43 3.51 1.16 11.03
N PHE A 44 2.50 0.81 11.82
CA PHE A 44 2.42 -0.47 12.53
C PHE A 44 1.27 -1.39 12.09
N PHE A 45 0.31 -0.92 11.26
CA PHE A 45 -0.83 -1.74 10.87
C PHE A 45 -0.43 -3.04 10.18
N GLU A 46 0.67 -3.06 9.41
CA GLU A 46 1.14 -4.28 8.78
C GLU A 46 1.68 -5.30 9.77
N ALA A 47 2.52 -4.84 10.71
CA ALA A 47 3.11 -5.70 11.71
C ALA A 47 2.03 -6.33 12.58
N LEU A 48 1.08 -5.52 13.05
CA LEU A 48 -0.06 -5.99 13.82
C LEU A 48 -1.01 -6.85 12.98
N GLY A 49 -1.23 -6.50 11.71
CA GLY A 49 -2.05 -7.28 10.77
C GLY A 49 -1.50 -8.68 10.57
N ARG A 50 -0.17 -8.84 10.44
CA ARG A 50 0.48 -10.16 10.38
C ARG A 50 0.28 -10.98 11.65
N VAL A 51 0.39 -10.35 12.82
CA VAL A 51 0.11 -11.02 14.10
C VAL A 51 -1.35 -11.47 14.13
N LEU A 52 -2.30 -10.61 13.78
CA LEU A 52 -3.72 -10.98 13.74
C LEU A 52 -3.99 -12.13 12.76
N MET A 53 -3.42 -12.09 11.56
CA MET A 53 -3.57 -13.16 10.57
C MET A 53 -3.13 -14.52 11.09
N ALA A 54 -2.09 -14.58 11.94
CA ALA A 54 -1.60 -15.83 12.51
C ALA A 54 -2.60 -16.49 13.49
N TYR A 55 -3.54 -15.72 14.06
CA TYR A 55 -4.51 -16.19 15.05
C TYR A 55 -5.96 -16.23 14.54
N THR A 56 -6.24 -15.66 13.36
CA THR A 56 -7.59 -15.58 12.82
C THR A 56 -7.94 -16.76 11.92
N ILE A 57 -9.23 -17.14 11.90
CA ILE A 57 -9.80 -18.07 10.92
C ILE A 57 -9.70 -17.47 9.51
N ASP A 58 -9.50 -18.29 8.48
CA ASP A 58 -9.19 -17.91 7.09
C ASP A 58 -10.05 -16.76 6.52
N TYR A 59 -11.34 -16.69 6.87
CA TYR A 59 -12.24 -15.61 6.42
C TYR A 59 -11.97 -14.24 7.07
N ILE A 60 -11.56 -14.23 8.34
CA ILE A 60 -11.26 -12.99 9.08
C ILE A 60 -9.86 -12.46 8.69
N GLY A 61 -8.98 -13.32 8.16
CA GLY A 61 -7.62 -12.96 7.77
C GLY A 61 -7.54 -11.76 6.83
N GLN A 62 -8.46 -11.62 5.88
CA GLN A 62 -8.48 -10.47 4.96
C GLN A 62 -8.84 -9.14 5.65
N TRP A 63 -9.56 -9.19 6.77
CA TRP A 63 -9.90 -8.01 7.58
C TRP A 63 -8.80 -7.64 8.57
N ALA A 64 -7.78 -8.49 8.76
CA ALA A 64 -6.75 -8.33 9.78
C ALA A 64 -6.05 -6.96 9.69
N PHE A 65 -5.64 -6.53 8.49
CA PHE A 65 -4.98 -5.23 8.29
C PHE A 65 -5.91 -4.04 8.53
N THR A 66 -7.18 -4.16 8.17
CA THR A 66 -8.21 -3.13 8.44
C THR A 66 -8.41 -2.95 9.94
N ILE A 67 -8.60 -4.07 10.65
CA ILE A 67 -8.79 -4.10 12.10
C ILE A 67 -7.54 -3.58 12.81
N ALA A 68 -6.35 -4.02 12.37
CA ALA A 68 -5.08 -3.55 12.90
C ALA A 68 -4.91 -2.04 12.78
N LEU A 69 -5.25 -1.44 11.63
CA LEU A 69 -5.15 0.00 11.43
C LEU A 69 -6.11 0.75 12.38
N ILE A 70 -7.39 0.36 12.40
CA ILE A 70 -8.43 1.00 13.21
C ILE A 70 -8.09 0.91 14.70
N LEU A 71 -7.79 -0.29 15.21
CA LEU A 71 -7.48 -0.50 16.61
C LEU A 71 -6.24 0.28 17.03
N THR A 72 -5.16 0.21 16.25
CA THR A 72 -3.93 0.95 16.56
C THR A 72 -4.19 2.45 16.63
N PHE A 73 -4.93 2.99 15.66
CA PHE A 73 -5.27 4.41 15.65
C PHE A 73 -6.05 4.82 16.90
N PHE A 74 -7.17 4.16 17.21
CA PHE A 74 -8.01 4.56 18.33
C PHE A 74 -7.34 4.33 19.69
N ILE A 75 -6.61 3.22 19.88
CA ILE A 75 -5.90 2.97 21.13
C ILE A 75 -4.85 4.05 21.37
N VAL A 76 -3.99 4.33 20.38
CA VAL A 76 -2.95 5.36 20.50
C VAL A 76 -3.58 6.74 20.69
N PHE A 77 -4.62 7.05 19.93
CA PHE A 77 -5.33 8.32 20.05
C PHE A 77 -5.91 8.53 21.46
N ILE A 78 -6.63 7.55 22.00
CA ILE A 78 -7.23 7.64 23.34
C ILE A 78 -6.15 7.77 24.42
N VAL A 79 -5.07 6.99 24.33
CA VAL A 79 -3.96 7.06 25.29
C VAL A 79 -3.31 8.45 25.26
N LEU A 80 -3.00 8.99 24.07
CA LEU A 80 -2.44 10.32 23.91
C LEU A 80 -3.38 11.41 24.44
N LEU A 81 -4.68 11.27 24.21
CA LEU A 81 -5.68 12.21 24.71
C LEU A 81 -5.74 12.21 26.24
N ILE A 82 -5.78 11.04 26.88
CA ILE A 82 -5.76 10.90 28.34
C ILE A 82 -4.49 11.51 28.94
N ILE A 83 -3.32 11.23 28.32
CA ILE A 83 -2.05 11.81 28.77
C ILE A 83 -2.10 13.34 28.66
N SER A 84 -2.60 13.86 27.55
CA SER A 84 -2.66 15.31 27.32
C SER A 84 -3.61 16.01 28.29
N GLU A 85 -4.77 15.41 28.60
CA GLU A 85 -5.70 15.93 29.62
C GLU A 85 -5.04 16.00 31.01
N LYS A 86 -4.13 15.08 31.34
CA LYS A 86 -3.38 15.12 32.60
C LYS A 86 -2.24 16.15 32.60
N LEU A 87 -1.71 16.49 31.42
CA LEU A 87 -0.62 17.43 31.24
C LEU A 87 -1.07 18.88 31.05
N GLU A 88 -2.37 19.14 30.91
CA GLU A 88 -2.96 20.48 30.78
C GLU A 88 -3.50 20.96 32.13
N PRO A 89 -2.67 21.55 33.02
CA PRO A 89 -3.11 21.98 34.35
C PRO A 89 -4.03 23.21 34.34
N PHE A 90 -4.02 24.01 33.26
CA PHE A 90 -4.78 25.25 33.16
C PHE A 90 -5.38 25.44 31.77
N GLU A 91 -6.62 25.93 31.72
CA GLU A 91 -7.26 26.33 30.48
C GLU A 91 -6.80 27.74 30.08
N LEU A 92 -6.02 27.86 29.00
CA LEU A 92 -5.73 29.16 28.39
C LEU A 92 -6.98 29.68 27.68
N TYR A 93 -7.41 30.89 28.04
CA TYR A 93 -8.59 31.54 27.48
C TYR A 93 -8.18 32.69 26.55
N PHE A 94 -8.56 32.63 25.27
CA PHE A 94 -8.22 33.64 24.26
C PHE A 94 -9.40 34.57 23.92
N GLY A 95 -10.41 34.65 24.80
CA GLY A 95 -11.66 35.37 24.54
C GLY A 95 -12.66 34.53 23.77
N ASP A 96 -13.96 34.73 24.02
CA ASP A 96 -15.04 33.87 23.49
C ASP A 96 -15.02 33.72 21.97
N LEU A 97 -14.83 34.83 21.25
CA LEU A 97 -14.86 34.81 19.79
C LEU A 97 -13.64 34.07 19.23
N GLY A 98 -12.44 34.40 19.73
CA GLY A 98 -11.20 33.75 19.33
C GLY A 98 -11.25 32.26 19.61
N ASP A 99 -11.75 31.88 20.79
CA ASP A 99 -11.88 30.48 21.19
C ASP A 99 -12.83 29.70 20.29
N ARG A 100 -14.01 30.23 20.02
CA ARG A 100 -15.00 29.55 19.16
C ARG A 100 -14.48 29.36 17.73
N VAL A 101 -13.90 30.41 17.14
CA VAL A 101 -13.37 30.35 15.78
C VAL A 101 -12.18 29.39 15.70
N GLY A 102 -11.24 29.49 16.64
CA GLY A 102 -10.06 28.61 16.68
C GLY A 102 -10.41 27.13 16.81
N ARG A 103 -11.39 26.79 17.67
CA ARG A 103 -11.91 25.42 17.82
C ARG A 103 -12.47 24.89 16.51
N CYS A 104 -13.31 25.66 15.82
CA CYS A 104 -13.89 25.26 14.53
C CYS A 104 -12.83 25.05 13.44
N ILE A 105 -11.84 25.95 13.35
CA ILE A 105 -10.76 25.83 12.36
C ILE A 105 -9.93 24.57 12.61
N LEU A 106 -9.57 24.28 13.87
CA LEU A 106 -8.75 23.10 14.24
C LEU A 106 -9.55 21.79 14.16
N ALA A 107 -10.87 21.85 14.27
CA ALA A 107 -11.72 20.68 14.09
C ALA A 107 -11.70 20.12 12.67
N ILE A 108 -11.57 20.98 11.65
CA ILE A 108 -11.57 20.55 10.24
C ILE A 108 -10.41 19.60 9.92
N PRO A 109 -9.12 19.96 10.13
CA PRO A 109 -8.02 19.05 9.83
C PRO A 109 -8.02 17.82 10.75
N SER A 110 -8.49 17.94 11.99
CA SER A 110 -8.70 16.78 12.88
C SER A 110 -9.69 15.80 12.24
N ALA A 111 -10.85 16.28 11.80
CA ALA A 111 -11.86 15.46 11.15
C ALA A 111 -11.38 14.84 9.83
N LEU A 112 -10.59 15.58 9.04
CA LEU A 112 -9.94 15.04 7.84
C LEU A 112 -9.03 13.85 8.18
N ILE A 113 -8.30 13.91 9.31
CA ILE A 113 -7.48 12.77 9.75
C ILE A 113 -8.35 11.57 10.08
N PHE A 114 -9.40 11.74 10.89
CA PHE A 114 -10.33 10.65 11.24
C PHE A 114 -10.99 10.03 10.00
N ALA A 115 -11.56 10.87 9.14
CA ALA A 115 -12.19 10.42 7.90
C ALA A 115 -11.17 9.73 6.98
N GLY A 116 -9.96 10.28 6.86
CA GLY A 116 -8.89 9.71 6.05
C GLY A 116 -8.46 8.33 6.57
N VAL A 117 -8.26 8.15 7.88
CA VAL A 117 -7.95 6.82 8.46
C VAL A 117 -9.07 5.82 8.17
N LEU A 118 -10.33 6.22 8.31
CA LEU A 118 -11.47 5.35 7.99
C LEU A 118 -11.51 4.98 6.50
N LEU A 119 -11.29 5.94 5.59
CA LEU A 119 -11.24 5.67 4.16
C LEU A 119 -10.07 4.77 3.77
N ILE A 120 -8.90 4.93 4.40
CA ILE A 120 -7.75 4.02 4.22
C ILE A 120 -8.11 2.62 4.72
N ALA A 121 -8.74 2.51 5.91
CA ALA A 121 -9.18 1.24 6.47
C ALA A 121 -10.17 0.53 5.54
N VAL A 122 -11.08 1.26 4.92
CA VAL A 122 -11.99 0.70 3.91
C VAL A 122 -11.26 0.25 2.65
N ASN A 123 -10.20 0.93 2.21
CA ASN A 123 -9.41 0.46 1.07
C ASN A 123 -8.54 -0.76 1.42
N LEU A 124 -8.26 -0.99 2.71
CA LEU A 124 -7.61 -2.20 3.22
C LEU A 124 -8.59 -3.39 3.40
N SER A 125 -9.89 -3.16 3.31
CA SER A 125 -10.89 -4.21 3.56
C SER A 125 -11.24 -4.96 2.28
N PRO A 126 -11.68 -6.23 2.39
CA PRO A 126 -12.09 -7.05 1.24
C PRO A 126 -13.50 -6.67 0.75
N LEU A 127 -13.73 -5.38 0.54
CA LEU A 127 -14.98 -4.84 0.01
C LEU A 127 -14.84 -4.59 -1.48
N ALA A 128 -15.97 -4.50 -2.19
CA ALA A 128 -15.97 -4.19 -3.61
C ALA A 128 -15.23 -2.88 -3.90
N SER A 129 -14.43 -2.87 -4.97
CA SER A 129 -13.63 -1.73 -5.43
C SER A 129 -14.40 -0.42 -5.60
N LYS A 130 -15.72 -0.49 -5.81
CA LYS A 130 -16.62 0.67 -5.93
C LYS A 130 -16.91 1.38 -4.60
N TRP A 131 -16.72 0.72 -3.46
CA TRP A 131 -17.12 1.21 -2.14
C TRP A 131 -15.90 1.69 -1.31
N PRO A 132 -15.90 2.88 -0.70
CA PRO A 132 -16.98 3.86 -0.64
C PRO A 132 -16.92 4.84 -1.83
N TYR A 133 -15.83 4.77 -2.60
CA TYR A 133 -15.61 5.41 -3.88
C TYR A 133 -14.63 4.55 -4.69
N GLN A 134 -14.64 4.76 -6.01
CA GLN A 134 -13.77 4.06 -6.95
C GLN A 134 -12.71 5.03 -7.44
N ARG A 135 -11.43 4.74 -7.21
CA ARG A 135 -10.30 5.62 -7.59
C ARG A 135 -9.90 5.51 -9.07
N PHE A 136 -10.02 4.31 -9.65
CA PHE A 136 -9.68 4.01 -11.05
C PHE A 136 -10.88 3.50 -11.82
N ALA A 137 -11.03 3.92 -13.08
CA ALA A 137 -12.07 3.44 -13.97
C ALA A 137 -11.79 1.98 -14.39
N ILE A 138 -12.53 1.04 -13.79
CA ILE A 138 -12.35 -0.40 -14.03
C ILE A 138 -12.80 -0.81 -15.43
N GLU A 139 -13.73 -0.05 -16.03
CA GLU A 139 -14.36 -0.33 -17.33
C GLU A 139 -13.34 -0.46 -18.46
N ASN A 140 -12.26 0.34 -18.43
CA ASN A 140 -11.26 0.35 -19.49
C ASN A 140 -10.11 -0.65 -19.27
N LYS A 141 -10.08 -1.36 -18.13
CA LYS A 141 -8.99 -2.24 -17.64
C LYS A 141 -7.58 -1.62 -17.57
N ASN A 142 -7.41 -0.40 -18.08
CA ASN A 142 -6.19 0.38 -18.07
C ASN A 142 -6.25 1.39 -16.92
N ALA A 143 -5.84 0.96 -15.73
CA ALA A 143 -5.59 1.91 -14.64
C ALA A 143 -4.30 2.69 -14.93
N ARG A 144 -4.33 4.01 -14.69
CA ARG A 144 -3.18 4.91 -14.79
C ARG A 144 -2.81 5.39 -13.39
N PRO A 145 -1.83 4.76 -12.72
CA PRO A 145 -1.51 5.09 -11.32
C PRO A 145 -1.07 6.55 -11.13
N ASP A 146 -0.47 7.16 -12.16
CA ASP A 146 -0.06 8.56 -12.22
C ASP A 146 -1.23 9.54 -12.38
N GLN A 147 -2.38 9.07 -12.90
CA GLN A 147 -3.56 9.88 -13.19
C GLN A 147 -4.84 9.16 -12.72
N PRO A 148 -5.14 9.17 -11.40
CA PRO A 148 -6.35 8.55 -10.89
C PRO A 148 -7.59 9.23 -11.49
N ASP A 149 -8.55 8.44 -11.97
CA ASP A 149 -9.70 8.94 -12.74
C ASP A 149 -10.73 9.67 -11.86
N LYS A 150 -10.75 9.39 -10.55
CA LYS A 150 -11.67 10.02 -9.60
C LYS A 150 -10.94 10.37 -8.31
N SER A 151 -11.01 11.64 -7.92
CA SER A 151 -10.62 12.13 -6.61
C SER A 151 -11.86 12.50 -5.79
N LEU A 152 -11.75 12.36 -4.47
CA LEU A 152 -12.72 12.97 -3.55
C LEU A 152 -12.60 14.50 -3.64
N VAL A 153 -13.72 15.19 -3.48
CA VAL A 153 -13.77 16.66 -3.34
C VAL A 153 -12.95 17.07 -2.12
N LEU A 154 -13.14 16.36 -1.02
CA LEU A 154 -12.31 16.46 0.17
C LEU A 154 -11.45 15.20 0.28
N ASN A 155 -10.23 15.28 -0.25
CA ASN A 155 -9.24 14.20 -0.29
C ASN A 155 -8.65 13.90 1.11
N ALA A 156 -9.50 13.43 2.03
CA ALA A 156 -9.17 13.21 3.44
C ALA A 156 -8.15 12.08 3.63
N ASP A 157 -8.26 11.00 2.87
CA ASP A 157 -7.26 9.92 2.85
C ASP A 157 -5.92 10.40 2.25
N GLY A 158 -5.97 11.22 1.20
CA GLY A 158 -4.78 11.90 0.65
C GLY A 158 -4.12 12.84 1.66
N PHE A 159 -4.91 13.58 2.44
CA PHE A 159 -4.42 14.42 3.51
C PHE A 159 -3.70 13.59 4.58
N THR A 160 -4.35 12.57 5.13
CA THR A 160 -3.77 11.70 6.18
C THR A 160 -2.50 10.99 5.71
N THR A 161 -2.54 10.36 4.53
CA THR A 161 -1.37 9.67 3.97
C THR A 161 -0.25 10.64 3.63
N GLY A 162 -0.56 11.82 3.08
CA GLY A 162 0.42 12.85 2.75
C GLY A 162 1.20 13.32 3.99
N PHE A 163 0.52 13.56 5.11
CA PHE A 163 1.19 13.92 6.36
C PHE A 163 2.10 12.81 6.89
N SER A 164 1.61 11.56 6.89
CA SER A 164 2.43 10.41 7.32
C SER A 164 3.62 10.17 6.40
N PHE A 165 3.48 10.44 5.11
CA PHE A 165 4.57 10.39 4.14
C PHE A 165 5.63 11.47 4.41
N ILE A 166 5.22 12.71 4.67
CA ILE A 166 6.15 13.79 5.04
C ILE A 166 6.94 13.43 6.31
N ILE A 167 6.26 12.92 7.33
CA ILE A 167 6.89 12.56 8.60
C ILE A 167 7.85 11.36 8.44
N SER A 168 7.44 10.34 7.68
CA SER A 168 8.26 9.13 7.45
C SER A 168 9.46 9.36 6.53
N LYS A 169 9.50 10.44 5.74
CA LYS A 169 10.70 10.88 5.01
C LYS A 169 11.73 11.58 5.89
N GLY A 170 11.26 12.23 6.96
CA GLY A 170 12.06 13.11 7.80
C GLY A 170 12.78 12.38 8.93
N SER A 171 12.86 13.05 10.09
CA SER A 171 13.58 12.57 11.27
C SER A 171 12.99 11.31 11.91
N MET A 172 11.74 10.97 11.59
CA MET A 172 11.07 9.75 12.07
C MET A 172 11.17 8.58 11.09
N ALA A 173 12.03 8.68 10.05
CA ALA A 173 12.32 7.57 9.16
C ALA A 173 13.01 6.42 9.91
N GLY A 174 12.24 5.38 10.25
CA GLY A 174 12.77 4.12 10.76
C GLY A 174 13.67 3.40 9.75
N LYS A 175 14.08 2.16 10.06
CA LYS A 175 14.82 1.33 9.10
C LYS A 175 13.99 0.99 7.85
N LYS A 176 12.66 0.99 7.98
CA LYS A 176 11.68 0.77 6.92
C LYS A 176 10.77 1.98 6.87
N SER A 177 11.07 2.95 6.01
CA SER A 177 10.22 4.14 5.88
C SER A 177 8.95 3.81 5.11
N LEU A 178 7.80 4.26 5.62
CA LEU A 178 6.52 4.18 4.89
C LEU A 178 6.62 4.83 3.51
N ALA A 179 7.41 5.90 3.39
CA ALA A 179 7.62 6.61 2.13
C ALA A 179 8.44 5.83 1.08
N VAL A 180 9.16 4.80 1.52
CA VAL A 180 9.85 3.86 0.64
C VAL A 180 8.96 2.64 0.39
N PHE A 181 8.35 2.08 1.43
CA PHE A 181 7.56 0.85 1.31
C PHE A 181 6.23 1.05 0.58
N HIS A 182 5.55 2.18 0.77
CA HIS A 182 4.28 2.48 0.10
C HIS A 182 4.28 3.91 -0.47
N PRO A 183 5.12 4.19 -1.49
CA PRO A 183 5.22 5.51 -2.09
C PRO A 183 3.90 6.04 -2.62
N GLN A 184 3.00 5.14 -3.02
CA GLN A 184 1.68 5.46 -3.54
C GLN A 184 0.59 4.70 -2.79
N LEU A 185 0.66 4.64 -1.46
CA LEU A 185 -0.23 3.83 -0.60
C LEU A 185 -1.70 3.83 -1.06
N LEU A 186 -2.31 4.98 -1.37
CA LEU A 186 -3.71 5.01 -1.78
C LEU A 186 -3.98 4.34 -3.14
N ASN A 187 -3.08 4.53 -4.11
CA ASN A 187 -3.19 3.88 -5.42
C ASN A 187 -2.99 2.37 -5.27
N GLU A 188 -2.00 2.01 -4.47
CA GLU A 188 -1.66 0.66 -4.10
C GLU A 188 -2.87 -0.08 -3.50
N LEU A 189 -3.48 0.46 -2.46
CA LEU A 189 -4.67 -0.13 -1.83
C LEU A 189 -5.86 -0.25 -2.80
N ALA A 190 -6.11 0.80 -3.59
CA ALA A 190 -7.22 0.81 -4.54
C ALA A 190 -7.04 -0.22 -5.66
N LEU A 191 -5.84 -0.33 -6.25
CA LEU A 191 -5.52 -1.35 -7.25
C LEU A 191 -5.63 -2.75 -6.66
N ASN A 192 -5.19 -2.91 -5.41
CA ASN A 192 -5.19 -4.20 -4.75
C ASN A 192 -6.58 -4.80 -4.56
N ARG A 193 -7.60 -3.96 -4.48
CA ARG A 193 -8.99 -4.32 -4.27
C ARG A 193 -9.80 -4.47 -5.56
N THR A 194 -9.16 -4.34 -6.73
CA THR A 194 -9.87 -4.31 -8.02
C THR A 194 -10.45 -5.66 -8.42
N ILE A 195 -9.87 -6.77 -7.92
CA ILE A 195 -10.42 -8.11 -8.10
C ILE A 195 -11.29 -8.41 -6.89
N SER A 196 -12.61 -8.35 -7.07
CA SER A 196 -13.57 -8.66 -6.01
C SER A 196 -14.51 -9.78 -6.47
N ASP A 197 -13.98 -10.74 -7.24
CA ASP A 197 -14.58 -12.07 -7.30
C ASP A 197 -14.18 -12.83 -6.03
N GLU A 198 -15.07 -13.66 -5.48
CA GLU A 198 -14.86 -14.41 -4.22
C GLU A 198 -13.58 -15.26 -4.18
N SER A 199 -12.98 -15.51 -5.35
CA SER A 199 -11.77 -16.32 -5.51
C SER A 199 -10.46 -15.55 -5.32
N SER A 200 -10.46 -14.21 -5.35
CA SER A 200 -9.22 -13.43 -5.22
C SER A 200 -9.05 -12.81 -3.85
N SER A 201 -7.97 -13.20 -3.18
CA SER A 201 -7.57 -12.55 -1.94
C SER A 201 -6.83 -11.25 -2.20
N ILE A 202 -7.08 -10.22 -1.37
CA ILE A 202 -6.29 -8.99 -1.31
C ILE A 202 -4.98 -9.15 -0.53
N ILE A 203 -4.78 -10.27 0.18
CA ILE A 203 -3.59 -10.59 0.95
C ILE A 203 -2.92 -11.88 0.44
N ALA A 204 -1.65 -12.05 0.78
CA ALA A 204 -0.89 -13.27 0.55
C ALA A 204 -0.12 -13.67 1.82
N GLY A 205 0.37 -14.90 1.89
CA GLY A 205 1.34 -15.28 2.92
C GLY A 205 2.65 -14.52 2.78
N ASN A 206 3.44 -14.41 3.86
CA ASN A 206 4.69 -13.64 3.84
C ASN A 206 5.70 -14.19 2.82
N GLU A 207 5.71 -15.50 2.60
CA GLU A 207 6.63 -16.22 1.70
C GLU A 207 6.01 -16.51 0.32
N ALA A 208 4.88 -15.87 0.00
CA ALA A 208 4.10 -16.22 -1.18
C ALA A 208 4.80 -15.83 -2.48
N LEU A 209 5.67 -14.84 -2.39
CA LEU A 209 6.49 -14.31 -3.46
C LEU A 209 7.95 -14.37 -3.03
N THR A 210 8.80 -14.91 -3.90
CA THR A 210 10.26 -14.77 -3.79
C THR A 210 10.83 -14.28 -5.11
N VAL A 211 11.97 -13.58 -5.05
CA VAL A 211 12.71 -13.12 -6.24
C VAL A 211 13.99 -13.93 -6.32
N SER A 212 14.13 -14.77 -7.34
CA SER A 212 15.33 -15.57 -7.55
C SER A 212 16.43 -14.74 -8.23
N LYS A 213 16.05 -13.90 -9.22
CA LYS A 213 16.99 -13.06 -9.97
C LYS A 213 16.33 -11.76 -10.42
N ALA A 214 17.15 -10.72 -10.54
CA ALA A 214 16.79 -9.45 -11.16
C ALA A 214 17.89 -9.06 -12.15
N TYR A 215 17.53 -8.67 -13.36
CA TYR A 215 18.52 -8.25 -14.36
C TYR A 215 17.98 -7.22 -15.35
N TYR A 216 18.88 -6.41 -15.89
CA TYR A 216 18.55 -5.50 -16.99
C TYR A 216 18.38 -6.30 -18.28
N ALA A 217 17.31 -6.01 -19.03
CA ALA A 217 17.13 -6.59 -20.35
C ALA A 217 18.09 -5.95 -21.36
N SER A 218 18.41 -6.68 -22.44
CA SER A 218 19.18 -6.10 -23.54
C SER A 218 18.40 -4.97 -24.23
N GLU A 219 19.09 -3.95 -24.74
CA GLU A 219 18.44 -2.84 -25.47
C GLU A 219 17.61 -3.34 -26.66
N LYS A 220 18.13 -4.34 -27.39
CA LYS A 220 17.41 -4.98 -28.50
C LYS A 220 16.06 -5.55 -28.07
N PHE A 221 16.00 -6.18 -26.89
CA PHE A 221 14.75 -6.68 -26.34
C PHE A 221 13.85 -5.53 -25.89
N ALA A 222 14.41 -4.53 -25.21
CA ALA A 222 13.65 -3.37 -24.73
C ALA A 222 12.94 -2.62 -25.88
N GLU A 223 13.57 -2.54 -27.06
CA GLU A 223 12.98 -1.94 -28.28
C GLU A 223 11.77 -2.70 -28.84
N THR A 224 11.61 -3.98 -28.51
CA THR A 224 10.45 -4.77 -28.96
C THR A 224 9.18 -4.52 -28.15
N LEU A 225 9.31 -3.91 -26.97
CA LEU A 225 8.20 -3.65 -26.06
C LEU A 225 7.39 -2.45 -26.52
N LYS A 226 6.07 -2.63 -26.69
CA LYS A 226 5.17 -1.57 -27.18
C LYS A 226 5.05 -0.43 -26.17
N ASN A 227 5.03 -0.76 -24.89
CA ASN A 227 4.85 0.18 -23.79
C ASN A 227 6.16 0.65 -23.15
N ARG A 228 7.28 0.70 -23.90
CA ARG A 228 8.55 1.23 -23.39
C ARG A 228 8.41 2.72 -23.05
N VAL A 229 8.80 3.10 -21.83
CA VAL A 229 8.81 4.51 -21.41
C VAL A 229 10.17 5.13 -21.75
N PRO A 230 10.22 6.29 -22.45
CA PRO A 230 11.47 7.00 -22.70
C PRO A 230 12.23 7.32 -21.41
N GLY A 231 13.56 7.16 -21.42
CA GLY A 231 14.38 7.39 -20.22
C GLY A 231 14.22 6.33 -19.13
N SER A 232 13.61 5.17 -19.42
CA SER A 232 13.57 4.02 -18.52
C SER A 232 14.50 2.89 -18.98
N LYS A 233 14.90 2.05 -18.03
CA LYS A 233 15.61 0.79 -18.26
C LYS A 233 14.64 -0.37 -18.04
N THR A 234 14.63 -1.32 -18.98
CA THR A 234 13.81 -2.52 -18.82
C THR A 234 14.50 -3.49 -17.86
N VAL A 235 13.79 -3.88 -16.81
CA VAL A 235 14.24 -4.85 -15.80
C VAL A 235 13.33 -6.07 -15.83
N ILE A 236 13.94 -7.25 -15.83
CA ILE A 236 13.24 -8.54 -15.75
C ILE A 236 13.52 -9.12 -14.36
N LEU A 237 12.44 -9.57 -13.71
CA LEU A 237 12.48 -10.18 -12.39
C LEU A 237 12.00 -11.63 -12.51
N GLU A 238 12.90 -12.58 -12.26
CA GLU A 238 12.54 -13.99 -12.10
C GLU A 238 11.96 -14.17 -10.71
N THR A 239 10.66 -14.44 -10.66
CA THR A 239 9.91 -14.58 -9.42
C THR A 239 9.34 -15.97 -9.29
N GLU A 240 9.12 -16.40 -8.07
CA GLU A 240 8.46 -17.68 -7.77
C GLU A 240 7.26 -17.40 -6.86
N LEU A 241 6.09 -17.84 -7.32
CA LEU A 241 4.84 -17.80 -6.57
C LEU A 241 4.55 -19.17 -5.96
N ARG A 242 4.30 -19.21 -4.65
CA ARG A 242 4.05 -20.44 -3.90
C ARG A 242 2.55 -20.76 -3.83
N ASN A 243 2.17 -21.98 -4.19
CA ASN A 243 0.82 -22.51 -4.11
C ASN A 243 0.58 -23.26 -2.79
N SER A 244 0.66 -22.53 -1.68
CA SER A 244 0.21 -22.99 -0.37
C SER A 244 -0.81 -22.01 0.22
N GLN A 245 -1.48 -22.40 1.30
CA GLN A 245 -2.43 -21.51 1.97
C GLN A 245 -1.72 -20.26 2.50
N ILE A 246 -2.45 -19.15 2.59
CA ILE A 246 -1.95 -17.87 3.13
C ILE A 246 -1.31 -18.05 4.51
N LYS A 247 -1.92 -18.85 5.40
CA LYS A 247 -1.39 -19.14 6.75
C LYS A 247 -0.06 -19.89 6.72
N ASP A 248 0.17 -20.69 5.68
CA ASP A 248 1.39 -21.47 5.44
C ASP A 248 2.39 -20.71 4.55
N GLY A 249 2.19 -19.39 4.41
CA GLY A 249 3.09 -18.53 3.66
C GLY A 249 2.84 -18.50 2.16
N GLY A 250 1.77 -19.08 1.61
CA GLY A 250 1.51 -19.09 0.15
C GLY A 250 0.46 -18.10 -0.35
N ALA A 251 0.12 -18.17 -1.63
CA ALA A 251 -0.81 -17.24 -2.28
C ALA A 251 -2.29 -17.71 -2.32
N LEU A 252 -2.58 -18.92 -1.84
CA LEU A 252 -3.89 -19.56 -1.97
C LEU A 252 -4.83 -19.16 -0.82
N LEU A 253 -5.99 -18.61 -1.16
CA LEU A 253 -7.02 -18.22 -0.17
C LEU A 253 -7.82 -19.42 0.35
N VAL A 254 -8.33 -20.25 -0.57
CA VAL A 254 -9.14 -21.44 -0.25
C VAL A 254 -8.61 -22.62 -1.05
N VAL A 255 -8.39 -23.75 -0.38
CA VAL A 255 -7.82 -24.96 -1.00
C VAL A 255 -8.72 -25.53 -2.09
N GLU A 256 -10.04 -25.48 -1.90
CA GLU A 256 -11.02 -26.15 -2.73
C GLU A 256 -10.96 -25.75 -4.21
N ASN A 257 -10.62 -24.48 -4.49
CA ASN A 257 -10.53 -23.97 -5.85
C ASN A 257 -9.14 -24.16 -6.46
N GLY A 258 -8.09 -24.40 -5.65
CA GLY A 258 -6.71 -24.56 -6.09
C GLY A 258 -6.20 -23.46 -7.03
N THR A 259 -6.84 -22.29 -7.03
CA THR A 259 -6.63 -21.23 -8.01
C THR A 259 -6.07 -20.00 -7.30
N VAL A 260 -4.91 -19.56 -7.75
CA VAL A 260 -4.30 -18.28 -7.35
C VAL A 260 -4.68 -17.26 -8.40
N SER A 261 -5.54 -16.29 -8.03
CA SER A 261 -5.85 -15.15 -8.87
C SER A 261 -5.23 -13.87 -8.35
N TYR A 262 -4.74 -13.06 -9.27
CA TYR A 262 -4.22 -11.72 -9.01
C TYR A 262 -4.26 -10.85 -10.27
N THR A 263 -4.00 -9.54 -10.13
CA THR A 263 -3.91 -8.59 -11.24
C THR A 263 -2.51 -8.03 -11.30
N MET A 264 -2.13 -7.50 -12.46
CA MET A 264 -0.84 -6.82 -12.62
C MET A 264 -0.68 -5.62 -11.67
N GLY A 265 -1.77 -4.96 -11.26
CA GLY A 265 -1.77 -3.89 -10.25
C GLY A 265 -1.50 -4.36 -8.81
N GLN A 266 -1.60 -5.66 -8.54
CA GLN A 266 -1.22 -6.27 -7.25
C GLN A 266 0.28 -6.64 -7.20
N VAL A 267 1.01 -6.55 -8.31
CA VAL A 267 2.46 -6.75 -8.37
C VAL A 267 3.12 -5.39 -8.56
N ARG A 268 4.10 -5.05 -7.71
CA ARG A 268 4.69 -3.71 -7.71
C ARG A 268 6.17 -3.77 -7.41
N LEU A 269 6.96 -3.10 -8.23
CA LEU A 269 8.39 -2.95 -8.02
C LEU A 269 8.64 -1.60 -7.34
N ILE A 270 9.26 -1.64 -6.17
CA ILE A 270 9.68 -0.42 -5.49
C ILE A 270 11.13 -0.11 -5.87
N CYS A 271 11.35 1.12 -6.32
CA CYS A 271 12.65 1.63 -6.71
C CYS A 271 13.07 2.82 -5.84
N THR A 272 14.36 2.95 -5.54
CA THR A 272 14.94 4.08 -4.80
C THR A 272 16.15 4.65 -5.55
N GLU A 273 16.62 5.83 -5.18
CA GLU A 273 17.87 6.39 -5.75
C GLU A 273 19.10 5.66 -5.18
N THR A 274 19.06 5.33 -3.89
CA THR A 274 20.12 4.65 -3.17
C THR A 274 19.62 3.28 -2.69
N PRO A 275 20.21 2.16 -3.16
CA PRO A 275 19.71 0.82 -2.85
C PRO A 275 19.92 0.43 -1.37
N ASP A 276 20.96 0.97 -0.73
CA ASP A 276 21.43 0.49 0.59
C ASP A 276 20.68 1.10 1.78
N ASN A 277 19.74 2.01 1.55
CA ASN A 277 18.90 2.55 2.62
C ASN A 277 17.42 2.46 2.22
N LEU A 278 16.63 1.65 2.95
CA LEU A 278 15.16 1.69 2.86
C LEU A 278 14.58 2.95 3.53
N LYS A 279 15.28 4.08 3.35
CA LYS A 279 15.03 5.41 3.87
C LYS A 279 14.84 6.39 2.71
N GLY A 280 14.18 7.50 2.99
CA GLY A 280 13.90 8.53 1.99
C GLY A 280 12.60 8.27 1.23
N GLN A 281 12.64 8.36 -0.09
CA GLN A 281 11.47 8.26 -0.95
C GLN A 281 11.65 7.14 -1.98
N GLY A 282 10.68 6.23 -2.01
CA GLY A 282 10.56 5.24 -3.08
C GLY A 282 9.73 5.75 -4.24
N GLU A 283 9.75 4.97 -5.32
CA GLU A 283 8.88 5.12 -6.47
C GLU A 283 8.30 3.74 -6.84
N THR A 284 6.99 3.69 -7.00
CA THR A 284 6.27 2.46 -7.35
C THR A 284 6.21 2.32 -8.88
N VAL A 285 6.76 1.23 -9.39
CA VAL A 285 6.73 0.86 -10.81
C VAL A 285 5.88 -0.40 -10.97
N TYR A 286 4.95 -0.39 -11.90
CA TYR A 286 4.08 -1.53 -12.18
C TYR A 286 4.61 -2.35 -13.37
N PRO A 287 4.32 -3.67 -13.41
CA PRO A 287 4.77 -4.50 -14.50
C PRO A 287 4.01 -4.16 -15.79
N ILE A 288 4.71 -4.21 -16.92
CA ILE A 288 4.11 -4.06 -18.25
C ILE A 288 3.59 -5.38 -18.80
N GLY A 289 4.09 -6.50 -18.27
CA GLY A 289 3.86 -7.83 -18.79
C GLY A 289 4.72 -8.89 -18.11
N TYR A 290 4.68 -10.10 -18.62
CA TYR A 290 5.52 -11.22 -18.19
C TYR A 290 5.87 -12.14 -19.38
N PHE A 291 6.86 -13.01 -19.20
CA PHE A 291 7.16 -14.05 -20.18
C PHE A 291 6.23 -15.25 -20.06
N LYS A 292 5.72 -15.71 -21.20
CA LYS A 292 5.06 -17.02 -21.33
C LYS A 292 6.07 -18.16 -21.29
N ASP A 293 5.57 -19.38 -21.10
CA ASP A 293 6.39 -20.60 -21.08
C ASP A 293 7.13 -20.85 -22.42
N ASP A 294 6.65 -20.27 -23.53
CA ASP A 294 7.30 -20.32 -24.86
C ASP A 294 8.39 -19.25 -25.05
N GLY A 295 8.63 -18.40 -24.05
CA GLY A 295 9.60 -17.30 -24.09
C GLY A 295 9.10 -16.04 -24.79
N SER A 296 7.86 -15.99 -25.26
CA SER A 296 7.24 -14.77 -25.79
C SER A 296 6.78 -13.83 -24.66
N VAL A 297 6.72 -12.53 -24.95
CA VAL A 297 6.25 -11.52 -24.00
C VAL A 297 4.75 -11.34 -24.12
N GLU A 298 4.05 -11.39 -22.99
CA GLU A 298 2.66 -11.02 -22.87
C GLU A 298 2.52 -9.69 -22.12
N GLU A 299 2.28 -8.61 -22.86
CA GLU A 299 1.92 -7.32 -22.26
C GLU A 299 0.46 -7.35 -21.79
N LYS A 300 0.21 -6.94 -20.54
CA LYS A 300 -1.12 -6.95 -19.92
C LYS A 300 -1.44 -5.63 -19.21
N PRO A 301 -2.67 -5.11 -19.31
CA PRO A 301 -3.15 -4.02 -18.49
C PRO A 301 -3.10 -4.31 -16.98
N LEU A 302 -3.01 -3.25 -16.18
CA LEU A 302 -2.92 -3.37 -14.71
C LEU A 302 -4.11 -4.08 -14.08
N LEU A 303 -5.31 -3.94 -14.65
CA LEU A 303 -6.52 -4.54 -14.09
C LEU A 303 -6.89 -5.88 -14.76
N GLU A 304 -6.02 -6.40 -15.64
CA GLU A 304 -6.23 -7.73 -16.19
C GLU A 304 -5.91 -8.79 -15.15
N GLU A 305 -6.84 -9.72 -14.96
CA GLU A 305 -6.73 -10.81 -14.01
C GLU A 305 -5.93 -11.98 -14.61
N ILE A 306 -4.98 -12.47 -13.84
CA ILE A 306 -4.20 -13.68 -14.09
C ILE A 306 -4.72 -14.75 -13.13
N LYS A 307 -5.18 -15.87 -13.68
CA LYS A 307 -5.65 -17.05 -12.93
C LYS A 307 -4.67 -18.20 -13.16
N LEU A 308 -4.06 -18.65 -12.09
CA LEU A 308 -3.18 -19.83 -12.07
C LEU A 308 -3.90 -20.95 -11.34
N THR A 309 -4.02 -22.11 -11.97
CA THR A 309 -4.67 -23.30 -11.42
C THR A 309 -3.66 -24.26 -10.83
N GLY A 310 -4.09 -25.30 -10.12
CA GLY A 310 -3.18 -26.31 -9.56
C GLY A 310 -2.22 -26.95 -10.58
N GLY A 311 -2.64 -27.07 -11.85
CA GLY A 311 -1.79 -27.58 -12.93
C GLY A 311 -0.59 -26.68 -13.25
N ASP A 312 -0.66 -25.39 -12.93
CA ASP A 312 0.43 -24.43 -13.10
C ASP A 312 1.51 -24.57 -12.02
N PHE A 313 1.29 -25.38 -10.97
CA PHE A 313 2.18 -25.53 -9.82
C PHE A 313 2.68 -26.98 -9.65
N PRO A 314 3.36 -27.59 -10.64
CA PRO A 314 3.77 -28.99 -10.56
C PRO A 314 4.73 -29.28 -9.39
N THR A 315 5.51 -28.28 -8.95
CA THR A 315 6.43 -28.37 -7.80
C THR A 315 5.91 -27.63 -6.56
N GLY A 316 4.63 -27.25 -6.54
CA GLY A 316 4.06 -26.37 -5.51
C GLY A 316 4.39 -24.89 -5.69
N SER A 317 5.09 -24.52 -6.76
CA SER A 317 5.42 -23.15 -7.12
C SER A 317 5.43 -22.93 -8.64
N LYS A 318 5.20 -21.69 -9.08
CA LYS A 318 5.24 -21.28 -10.50
C LYS A 318 6.23 -20.14 -10.64
N LYS A 319 7.15 -20.29 -11.58
CA LYS A 319 8.07 -19.22 -11.95
C LYS A 319 7.38 -18.27 -12.91
N ILE A 320 7.52 -16.97 -12.66
CA ILE A 320 6.98 -15.90 -13.50
C ILE A 320 8.05 -14.83 -13.65
N ASN A 321 8.34 -14.47 -14.90
CA ASN A 321 9.34 -13.47 -15.22
C ASN A 321 8.63 -12.16 -15.54
N PHE A 322 8.47 -11.30 -14.54
CA PHE A 322 7.81 -10.00 -14.71
C PHE A 322 8.76 -8.99 -15.35
N ILE A 323 8.19 -8.11 -16.19
CA ILE A 323 8.94 -7.10 -16.93
C ILE A 323 8.49 -5.72 -16.45
N PHE A 324 9.45 -4.85 -16.16
CA PHE A 324 9.22 -3.50 -15.64
C PHE A 324 10.02 -2.46 -16.42
N ASN A 325 9.48 -1.25 -16.51
CA ASN A 325 10.21 -0.07 -17.01
C ASN A 325 10.64 0.79 -15.81
N VAL A 326 11.89 0.65 -15.41
CA VAL A 326 12.46 1.34 -14.24
C VAL A 326 13.01 2.70 -14.66
N PRO A 327 12.60 3.81 -14.02
CA PRO A 327 13.13 5.14 -14.34
C PRO A 327 14.67 5.21 -14.24
N SER A 328 15.31 5.94 -15.15
CA SER A 328 16.76 6.15 -15.08
C SER A 328 17.16 6.83 -13.77
N GLY A 329 18.24 6.35 -13.16
CA GLY A 329 18.73 6.84 -11.87
C GLY A 329 18.04 6.23 -10.65
N LYS A 330 17.05 5.34 -10.84
CA LYS A 330 16.47 4.54 -9.78
C LYS A 330 16.97 3.09 -9.85
N THR A 331 17.05 2.46 -8.68
CA THR A 331 17.46 1.07 -8.49
C THR A 331 16.31 0.30 -7.83
N PRO A 332 15.89 -0.86 -8.37
CA PRO A 332 14.94 -1.74 -7.73
C PRO A 332 15.45 -2.28 -6.40
N VAL A 333 14.63 -2.21 -5.35
CA VAL A 333 15.00 -2.66 -3.99
C VAL A 333 14.10 -3.76 -3.44
N MET A 334 12.84 -3.81 -3.86
CA MET A 334 11.91 -4.87 -3.45
C MET A 334 10.78 -5.03 -4.45
N LEU A 335 10.26 -6.25 -4.52
CA LEU A 335 9.04 -6.58 -5.23
C LEU A 335 7.94 -6.86 -4.20
N GLN A 336 6.80 -6.21 -4.37
CA GLN A 336 5.61 -6.42 -3.57
C GLN A 336 4.56 -7.22 -4.34
N PHE A 337 3.88 -8.09 -3.61
CA PHE A 337 2.75 -8.84 -4.09
C PHE A 337 1.58 -8.71 -3.12
N LYS A 338 0.42 -8.34 -3.67
CA LYS A 338 -0.81 -8.05 -2.93
C LYS A 338 -0.59 -6.94 -1.89
N LEU A 339 -1.25 -7.00 -0.73
CA LEU A 339 -1.07 -5.99 0.32
C LEU A 339 0.24 -6.15 1.11
N ASN A 340 0.75 -7.37 1.29
CA ASN A 340 1.65 -7.64 2.42
C ASN A 340 2.81 -8.60 2.14
N SER A 341 2.87 -9.24 0.97
CA SER A 341 4.01 -10.10 0.61
C SER A 341 5.08 -9.26 -0.06
N VAL A 342 6.31 -9.34 0.44
CA VAL A 342 7.43 -8.52 0.00
C VAL A 342 8.67 -9.40 -0.14
N ALA A 343 9.32 -9.30 -1.30
CA ALA A 343 10.59 -9.94 -1.58
C ALA A 343 11.65 -8.87 -1.84
N GLU A 344 12.71 -8.87 -1.04
CA GLU A 344 13.84 -7.95 -1.21
C GLU A 344 14.68 -8.33 -2.44
N ILE A 345 15.18 -7.33 -3.16
CA ILE A 345 16.03 -7.51 -4.34
C ILE A 345 17.45 -7.14 -3.93
N SER A 346 18.32 -8.14 -3.81
CA SER A 346 19.70 -7.93 -3.35
C SER A 346 20.56 -7.16 -4.34
N ARG A 347 20.44 -7.46 -5.64
CA ARG A 347 21.15 -6.78 -6.72
C ARG A 347 20.47 -7.02 -8.06
N VAL A 348 20.45 -5.98 -8.90
CA VAL A 348 20.13 -6.12 -10.32
C VAL A 348 21.41 -6.39 -11.11
N ARG A 349 21.47 -7.54 -11.79
CA ARG A 349 22.60 -7.98 -12.60
C ARG A 349 22.53 -7.40 -14.02
N LYS A 350 23.65 -7.36 -14.71
CA LYS A 350 23.65 -7.08 -16.16
C LYS A 350 23.27 -8.35 -16.92
N ALA A 351 22.69 -8.20 -18.11
CA ALA A 351 22.27 -9.34 -18.94
C ALA A 351 23.45 -10.29 -19.25
N GLU A 352 24.65 -9.73 -19.46
CA GLU A 352 25.85 -10.49 -19.81
C GLU A 352 26.37 -11.34 -18.65
N GLU A 353 26.10 -10.95 -17.40
CA GLU A 353 26.53 -11.67 -16.18
C GLU A 353 25.71 -12.97 -15.94
N LEU A 354 24.62 -13.17 -16.68
CA LEU A 354 23.80 -14.39 -16.57
C LEU A 354 24.30 -15.54 -17.45
N ALA A 355 25.17 -15.26 -18.41
CA ALA A 355 25.69 -16.25 -19.36
C ALA A 355 26.89 -17.05 -18.82
N ASP A 356 27.44 -16.71 -17.65
CA ASP A 356 28.64 -17.35 -17.11
C ASP A 356 28.38 -18.00 -15.73
N PRO A 357 28.07 -19.32 -15.68
CA PRO A 357 27.87 -20.05 -14.44
C PRO A 357 29.13 -20.18 -13.57
N ASN A 358 30.31 -19.86 -14.08
CA ASN A 358 31.59 -20.21 -13.46
C ASN A 358 32.22 -19.12 -12.56
N GLN A 359 31.61 -17.95 -12.40
CA GLN A 359 32.17 -16.86 -11.58
C GLN A 359 31.68 -16.80 -10.13
N GLN A 360 30.98 -17.82 -9.61
CA GLN A 360 30.53 -17.83 -8.20
C GLN A 360 31.46 -18.57 -7.21
N ASN A 361 32.64 -19.04 -7.65
CA ASN A 361 33.64 -19.66 -6.77
C ASN A 361 35.00 -18.92 -6.88
N GLY A 362 35.04 -17.66 -6.44
CA GLY A 362 36.26 -16.84 -6.36
C GLY A 362 36.40 -16.19 -5.00
#